data_AF-A0A9P9SNS9-F1
#
_entry.id   AF-A0A9P9SNS9-F1
#
_cell.length_a   1.000
_cell.length_b   1.000
_cell.length_c   1.000
_cell.angle_alpha   90.00
_cell.angle_beta   90.00
_cell.angle_gamma   90.00
#
_symmetry.space_group_name_H-M   'P 1'
#
loop_
_entity.id
_entity.type
_entity.pdbx_description
1 polymer ?
#
loop_
_entity_poly.entity_id
_entity_poly.type
_entity_poly.pdbx_seq_one_letter_code
_entity_poly.pdbx_strand_id
1 'polypeptide(L)'
;VFNRLVINNTVSKEFQYVRDVTGNAGKYDNLWQKSFPIYGPANANVTCGRGSFPIHNIDTIETATILAGDDVGFMVSGPYYEGDSQPYIFHEGPGQVFLSELPEGLQSLNDYDGSGDFFKIAYAGP
;
A
#
# COMPACT_ATOMS: atom_id res chain seq x y z
N VAL A 1 2.60 7.33 -5.00
CA VAL A 1 2.19 6.50 -3.83
C VAL A 1 1.28 5.39 -4.33
N PHE A 2 1.31 4.19 -3.74
CA PHE A 2 0.35 3.12 -4.06
C PHE A 2 -0.85 3.24 -3.11
N ASN A 3 -1.92 3.93 -3.53
CA ASN A 3 -3.08 4.19 -2.66
C ASN A 3 -4.42 3.70 -3.24
N ARG A 4 -4.38 2.97 -4.35
CA ARG A 4 -5.55 2.39 -5.00
C ARG A 4 -5.23 0.95 -5.37
N LEU A 5 -6.10 0.05 -4.98
CA LEU A 5 -6.04 -1.36 -5.37
C LEU A 5 -6.70 -1.50 -6.75
N VAL A 6 -6.15 -2.37 -7.59
CA VAL A 6 -6.70 -2.74 -8.89
C VAL A 6 -7.02 -4.22 -8.84
N ILE A 7 -8.25 -4.61 -9.15
CA ILE A 7 -8.70 -6.00 -9.21
C ILE A 7 -9.39 -6.19 -10.56
N ASN A 8 -8.91 -7.14 -11.38
CA ASN A 8 -9.49 -7.42 -12.71
C ASN A 8 -9.76 -6.12 -13.51
N ASN A 9 -8.73 -5.26 -13.60
CA ASN A 9 -8.74 -3.95 -14.28
C ASN A 9 -9.68 -2.88 -13.70
N THR A 10 -10.32 -3.13 -12.56
CA THR A 10 -11.16 -2.15 -11.86
C THR A 10 -10.33 -1.44 -10.79
N VAL A 11 -10.23 -0.11 -10.89
CA VAL A 11 -9.48 0.72 -9.93
C VAL A 11 -10.38 1.15 -8.77
N SER A 12 -9.92 0.92 -7.54
CA SER A 12 -10.63 1.34 -6.32
C SER A 12 -10.61 2.86 -6.11
N LYS A 13 -11.43 3.34 -5.17
CA LYS A 13 -11.25 4.71 -4.65
C LYS A 13 -9.93 4.80 -3.87
N GLU A 14 -9.46 6.03 -3.70
CA GLU A 14 -8.28 6.33 -2.89
C GLU A 14 -8.44 5.83 -1.46
N PHE A 15 -7.46 5.05 -0.99
CA PHE A 15 -7.39 4.43 0.33
C PHE A 15 -8.60 3.56 0.72
N GLN A 16 -9.43 3.14 -0.25
CA GLN A 16 -10.58 2.28 0.03
C GLN A 16 -10.15 0.92 0.59
N TYR A 17 -9.11 0.32 0.03
CA TYR A 17 -8.59 -1.00 0.43
C TYR A 17 -7.11 -0.94 0.85
N VAL A 18 -6.58 0.26 1.05
CA VAL A 18 -5.16 0.50 1.35
C VAL A 18 -5.06 1.34 2.62
N ARG A 19 -4.20 0.92 3.55
CA ARG A 19 -3.91 1.71 4.75
C ARG A 19 -3.33 3.06 4.35
N ASP A 20 -3.91 4.12 4.88
CA ASP A 20 -3.30 5.43 4.70
C ASP A 20 -2.03 5.55 5.55
N VAL A 21 -1.02 6.21 5.01
CA VAL A 21 0.31 6.36 5.60
C VAL A 21 0.64 7.83 5.80
N THR A 22 1.48 8.14 6.78
CA THR A 22 1.99 9.49 6.96
C THR A 22 3.04 9.85 5.91
N GLY A 23 3.11 11.13 5.58
CA GLY A 23 4.25 11.70 4.87
C GLY A 23 5.48 11.80 5.78
N ASN A 24 6.61 12.22 5.21
CA ASN A 24 7.87 12.37 5.97
C ASN A 24 7.78 13.38 7.14
N ALA A 25 6.78 14.27 7.13
CA ALA A 25 6.49 15.20 8.24
C ALA A 25 5.53 14.63 9.30
N GLY A 26 5.14 13.36 9.21
CA GLY A 26 4.22 12.71 10.15
C GLY A 26 2.74 13.08 9.98
N LYS A 27 2.36 13.72 8.87
CA LYS A 27 0.97 14.13 8.56
C LYS A 27 0.35 13.30 7.43
N TYR A 28 -0.98 13.18 7.43
CA TYR A 28 -1.74 12.42 6.43
C TYR A 28 -2.30 13.28 5.29
N ASP A 29 -2.15 14.59 5.35
CA ASP A 29 -2.85 15.57 4.50
C ASP A 29 -2.25 15.78 3.10
N ASN A 30 -1.11 15.15 2.79
CA ASN A 30 -0.35 15.44 1.57
C ASN A 30 0.22 14.18 0.89
N LEU A 31 -0.29 13.84 -0.29
CA LEU A 31 0.17 12.68 -1.09
C LEU A 31 1.64 12.80 -1.55
N TRP A 32 2.13 14.01 -1.84
CA TRP A 32 3.53 14.23 -2.20
C TRP A 32 4.46 13.91 -1.02
N GLN A 33 4.09 14.31 0.20
CA GLN A 33 4.91 13.98 1.37
C GLN A 33 4.96 12.48 1.65
N LYS A 34 3.93 11.71 1.23
CA LYS A 34 3.88 10.24 1.33
C LYS A 34 4.76 9.54 0.29
N SER A 35 5.20 10.21 -0.78
CA SER A 35 6.05 9.59 -1.82
C SER A 35 7.54 9.52 -1.47
N PHE A 36 7.97 10.20 -0.40
CA PHE A 36 9.37 10.13 0.04
C PHE A 36 9.72 8.72 0.53
N PRO A 37 10.86 8.14 0.11
CA PRO A 37 11.19 6.75 0.38
C PRO A 37 11.56 6.51 1.84
N ILE A 38 11.34 5.28 2.31
CA ILE A 38 11.82 4.80 3.62
C ILE A 38 13.21 4.23 3.43
N TYR A 39 14.17 4.67 4.25
CA TYR A 39 15.56 4.23 4.15
C TYR A 39 15.89 3.19 5.21
N GLY A 40 16.68 2.19 4.80
CA GLY A 40 17.25 1.16 5.66
C GLY A 40 16.32 -0.03 5.87
N PRO A 41 16.79 -1.28 5.63
CA PRO A 41 15.95 -2.48 5.78
C PRO A 41 15.55 -2.77 7.23
N ALA A 42 16.30 -2.25 8.21
CA ALA A 42 15.97 -2.38 9.64
C ALA A 42 14.91 -1.38 10.12
N ASN A 43 14.42 -0.49 9.25
CA ASN A 43 13.39 0.48 9.60
C ASN A 43 12.03 -0.23 9.70
N ALA A 44 11.38 -0.16 10.87
CA ALA A 44 10.09 -0.81 11.11
C ALA A 44 8.99 -0.38 10.13
N ASN A 45 9.10 0.81 9.53
CA ASN A 45 8.12 1.29 8.55
C ASN A 45 8.22 0.59 7.19
N VAL A 46 9.23 -0.24 6.93
CA VAL A 46 9.40 -0.96 5.65
C VAL A 46 8.28 -1.97 5.39
N THR A 47 7.64 -2.49 6.44
CA THR A 47 6.58 -3.51 6.31
C THR A 47 5.33 -2.98 5.62
N CYS A 48 4.71 -1.91 6.16
CA CYS A 48 3.43 -1.37 5.65
C CYS A 48 3.45 0.14 5.40
N GLY A 49 4.60 0.82 5.52
CA GLY A 49 4.73 2.26 5.37
C GLY A 49 4.63 3.03 6.70
N ARG A 50 4.97 4.33 6.65
CA ARG A 50 5.05 5.19 7.84
C ARG A 50 3.69 5.41 8.49
N GLY A 51 3.57 5.19 9.79
CA GLY A 51 2.31 5.43 10.51
C GLY A 51 1.15 4.57 10.00
N SER A 52 1.44 3.43 9.39
CA SER A 52 0.42 2.51 8.88
C SER A 52 -0.34 1.76 9.99
N PHE A 53 0.20 1.75 11.21
CA PHE A 53 -0.43 1.15 12.39
C PHE A 53 -0.23 2.04 13.63
N PRO A 54 -1.26 2.22 14.48
CA PRO A 54 -2.66 1.83 14.27
C PRO A 54 -3.25 2.49 13.01
N ILE A 55 -4.23 1.84 12.38
CA ILE A 55 -4.75 2.28 11.08
C ILE A 55 -5.42 3.66 11.20
N HIS A 56 -4.94 4.64 10.43
CA HIS A 56 -5.47 6.00 10.46
C HIS A 56 -6.88 6.12 9.87
N ASN A 57 -7.11 5.50 8.71
CA ASN A 57 -8.38 5.53 7.99
C ASN A 57 -9.32 4.40 8.43
N ILE A 58 -9.35 4.06 9.73
CA ILE A 58 -10.10 2.92 10.26
C ILE A 58 -11.61 2.99 9.97
N ASP A 59 -12.18 4.20 9.96
CA ASP A 59 -13.62 4.42 9.74
C ASP A 59 -14.04 4.27 8.27
N THR A 60 -13.08 4.28 7.34
CA THR A 60 -13.35 4.31 5.89
C THR A 60 -12.65 3.21 5.11
N ILE A 61 -11.66 2.53 5.69
CA ILE A 61 -10.99 1.40 5.07
C ILE A 61 -11.92 0.19 5.02
N GLU A 62 -11.95 -0.46 3.87
CA GLU A 62 -12.68 -1.69 3.60
C GLU A 62 -11.70 -2.85 3.39
N THR A 63 -12.21 -4.08 3.48
CA THR A 63 -11.47 -5.28 3.09
C THR A 63 -11.99 -5.78 1.75
N ALA A 64 -11.10 -5.93 0.76
CA ALA A 64 -11.46 -6.49 -0.53
C ALA A 64 -11.55 -8.02 -0.44
N THR A 65 -12.63 -8.60 -0.98
CA THR A 65 -12.71 -10.05 -1.24
C THR A 65 -12.18 -10.31 -2.64
N ILE A 66 -11.15 -11.15 -2.75
CA ILE A 66 -10.45 -11.45 -3.99
C ILE A 66 -10.36 -12.97 -4.12
N LEU A 67 -10.70 -13.51 -5.28
CA LEU A 67 -10.58 -14.95 -5.51
C LEU A 67 -9.12 -15.30 -5.81
N ALA A 68 -8.65 -16.41 -5.27
CA ALA A 68 -7.30 -16.90 -5.59
C ALA A 68 -7.19 -17.14 -7.10
N GLY A 69 -6.17 -16.55 -7.72
CA GLY A 69 -5.97 -16.58 -9.17
C GLY A 69 -6.45 -15.34 -9.92
N ASP A 70 -7.19 -14.41 -9.28
CA ASP A 70 -7.50 -13.11 -9.86
C ASP A 70 -6.24 -12.24 -10.01
N ASP A 71 -6.23 -11.41 -11.06
CA ASP A 71 -5.19 -10.42 -11.26
C ASP A 71 -5.41 -9.22 -10.32
N VAL A 72 -4.39 -8.92 -9.53
CA VAL A 72 -4.35 -7.79 -8.61
C VAL A 72 -3.15 -6.89 -8.87
N GLY A 73 -3.32 -5.61 -8.61
CA GLY A 73 -2.26 -4.63 -8.74
C GLY A 73 -2.53 -3.38 -7.93
N PHE A 74 -1.62 -2.41 -8.05
CA PHE A 74 -1.77 -1.10 -7.43
C PHE A 74 -1.58 -0.02 -8.47
N MET A 75 -2.43 0.99 -8.43
CA MET A 75 -2.25 2.18 -9.24
C MET A 75 -1.33 3.16 -8.51
N VAL A 76 -0.24 3.54 -9.18
CA VAL A 76 0.58 4.67 -8.75
C VAL A 76 -0.29 5.92 -8.82
N SER A 77 -0.31 6.69 -7.75
CA SER A 77 -1.14 7.88 -7.65
C SER A 77 -0.37 9.06 -7.09
N GLY A 78 -0.75 10.25 -7.56
CA GLY A 78 -0.50 11.57 -6.99
C GLY A 78 0.96 12.04 -6.93
N PRO A 79 1.20 13.37 -6.94
CA PRO A 79 0.19 14.44 -7.06
C PRO A 79 -0.41 14.50 -8.48
N TYR A 80 -1.71 14.79 -8.55
CA TYR A 80 -2.47 14.89 -9.80
C TYR A 80 -2.80 16.35 -10.09
N TYR A 81 -2.69 16.77 -11.35
CA TYR A 81 -3.48 17.84 -11.95
C TYR A 81 -4.34 17.28 -13.10
N GLU A 82 -5.49 17.89 -13.37
CA GLU A 82 -6.32 17.54 -14.53
C GLU A 82 -5.54 17.81 -15.82
N GLY A 83 -5.32 16.76 -16.63
CA GLY A 83 -4.48 16.82 -17.84
C GLY A 83 -3.08 16.21 -17.70
N ASP A 84 -2.67 15.79 -16.49
CA ASP A 84 -1.39 15.11 -16.29
C ASP A 84 -1.39 13.73 -16.96
N SER A 85 -0.24 13.34 -17.52
CA SER A 85 -0.01 11.97 -17.96
C SER A 85 -0.10 11.00 -16.78
N GLN A 86 -0.53 9.76 -17.03
CA GLN A 86 -0.57 8.70 -16.03
C GLN A 86 0.75 8.66 -15.23
N PRO A 87 0.70 8.75 -13.89
CA PRO A 87 1.91 8.70 -13.07
C PRO A 87 2.60 7.34 -13.24
N TYR A 88 3.93 7.35 -13.26
CA TYR A 88 4.75 6.16 -13.42
C TYR A 88 5.81 6.08 -12.32
N ILE A 89 6.32 4.88 -12.08
CA ILE A 89 7.48 4.67 -11.22
C ILE A 89 8.71 5.12 -12.01
N PHE A 90 9.25 6.28 -11.68
CA PHE A 90 10.31 6.92 -12.47
C PHE A 90 11.73 6.52 -12.05
N HIS A 91 11.89 5.95 -10.86
CA HIS A 91 13.18 5.49 -10.36
C HIS A 91 13.41 4.03 -10.75
N GLU A 92 14.64 3.73 -11.17
CA GLU A 92 15.07 2.37 -11.45
C GLU A 92 15.14 1.55 -10.15
N GLY A 93 14.68 0.31 -10.23
CA GLY A 93 14.72 -0.64 -9.13
C GLY A 93 13.68 -1.74 -9.28
N PRO A 94 13.75 -2.78 -8.44
CA PRO A 94 12.78 -3.87 -8.47
C PRO A 94 11.47 -3.46 -7.78
N GLY A 95 10.35 -3.77 -8.44
CA GLY A 95 9.03 -3.88 -7.83
C GLY A 95 8.84 -5.28 -7.23
N GLN A 96 8.28 -5.34 -6.02
CA GLN A 96 8.04 -6.59 -5.31
C GLN A 96 6.67 -6.54 -4.64
N VAL A 97 5.94 -7.66 -4.65
CA VAL A 97 4.66 -7.79 -3.97
C VAL A 97 4.72 -9.00 -3.05
N PHE A 98 4.24 -8.83 -1.84
CA PHE A 98 4.22 -9.85 -0.81
C PHE A 98 2.80 -9.99 -0.26
N LEU A 99 2.48 -11.19 0.22
CA LEU A 99 1.31 -11.45 1.05
C LEU A 99 1.78 -11.94 2.42
N SER A 100 0.93 -11.72 3.41
CA SER A 100 1.08 -12.26 4.75
C SER A 100 -0.28 -12.73 5.23
N GLU A 101 -0.32 -13.93 5.80
CA GLU A 101 -1.53 -14.49 6.38
C GLU A 101 -1.87 -13.77 7.68
N LEU A 102 -3.17 -13.57 7.95
CA LEU A 102 -3.63 -13.00 9.22
C LEU A 102 -3.26 -13.98 10.36
N PRO A 103 -2.46 -13.58 11.36
CA PRO A 103 -2.05 -14.47 12.44
C PRO A 103 -3.23 -15.09 13.21
N GLU A 104 -3.05 -16.32 13.69
CA GLU A 104 -4.03 -17.00 14.53
C GLU A 104 -4.42 -16.15 15.73
N GLY A 105 -5.72 -16.05 16.00
CA GLY A 105 -6.28 -15.28 17.12
C GLY A 105 -6.66 -13.83 16.79
N LEU A 106 -6.20 -13.28 15.66
CA LEU A 106 -6.75 -12.02 15.14
C LEU A 106 -8.01 -12.29 14.32
N GLN A 107 -9.04 -11.46 14.54
CA GLN A 107 -10.33 -11.59 13.86
C GLN A 107 -10.51 -10.61 12.71
N SER A 108 -9.64 -9.60 12.61
CA SER A 108 -9.76 -8.53 11.63
C SER A 108 -8.39 -8.11 11.09
N LEU A 109 -8.34 -7.81 9.79
CA LEU A 109 -7.19 -7.16 9.15
C LEU A 109 -6.90 -5.78 9.75
N ASN A 110 -7.88 -5.17 10.41
CA ASN A 110 -7.72 -3.86 11.06
C ASN A 110 -6.86 -3.94 12.34
N ASP A 111 -6.82 -5.10 12.97
CA ASP A 111 -6.04 -5.35 14.19
C ASP A 111 -4.63 -5.84 13.89
N TYR A 112 -4.32 -6.12 12.62
CA TYR A 112 -3.05 -6.71 12.22
C TYR A 112 -1.97 -5.63 11.98
N ASP A 113 -0.89 -5.65 12.74
CA ASP A 113 0.20 -4.67 12.63
C ASP A 113 1.24 -5.00 11.55
N GLY A 114 1.12 -6.14 10.87
CA GLY A 114 2.10 -6.61 9.89
C GLY A 114 3.26 -7.41 10.48
N SER A 115 3.12 -7.96 11.69
CA SER A 115 4.16 -8.76 12.37
C SER A 115 4.24 -10.23 11.95
N GLY A 116 3.35 -10.71 11.08
CA GLY A 116 3.31 -12.09 10.61
C GLY A 116 4.33 -12.39 9.52
N ASP A 117 4.30 -13.63 9.04
CA ASP A 117 5.23 -14.09 8.01
C ASP A 117 4.82 -13.59 6.62
N PHE A 118 5.80 -13.09 5.86
CA PHE A 118 5.60 -12.60 4.49
C PHE A 118 6.21 -13.57 3.47
N PHE A 119 5.48 -13.82 2.40
CA PHE A 119 5.97 -14.53 1.22
C PHE A 119 5.76 -13.69 -0.03
N LYS A 120 6.74 -13.76 -0.95
CA LYS A 120 6.71 -12.99 -2.20
C LYS A 120 5.78 -13.68 -3.21
N ILE A 121 4.93 -12.89 -3.88
CA ILE A 121 4.02 -13.37 -4.92
C ILE A 121 4.33 -12.82 -6.31
N ALA A 122 5.03 -11.68 -6.40
CA ALA A 122 5.42 -11.09 -7.68
C ALA A 122 6.74 -10.31 -7.59
N TYR A 123 7.40 -10.18 -8.74
CA TYR A 123 8.66 -9.47 -8.93
C TYR A 123 8.69 -8.84 -10.32
N ALA A 124 9.17 -7.61 -10.43
CA ALA A 124 9.43 -6.94 -11.71
C ALA A 124 10.69 -6.06 -11.60
N GLY A 125 11.67 -6.24 -12.47
CA GLY A 125 12.96 -5.53 -12.42
C GLY A 125 14.08 -6.38 -13.05
N PRO A 126 15.31 -5.87 -13.12
CA PRO A 126 16.47 -6.65 -13.56
C PRO A 126 16.76 -7.84 -12.65
#